data_AF-A0A8J7UGB6-F1
#
_entry.id   AF-A0A8J7UGB6-F1
#
_cell.length_a   1.000
_cell.length_b   1.000
_cell.length_c   1.000
_cell.angle_alpha   90.00
_cell.angle_beta   90.00
_cell.angle_gamma   90.00
#
_symmetry.space_group_name_H-M   'P 1'
#
loop_
_entity.id
_entity.type
_entity.pdbx_description
1 polymer ?
#
loop_
_entity_poly.entity_id
_entity_poly.type
_entity_poly.pdbx_seq_one_letter_code
_entity_poly.pdbx_strand_id
1 'polypeptide(L)'
;MDREGDGLAMPHAALPRISMPAAVIATMQHPVAFDAQDGDIDLMLGLLWPSDAGGFLLSLSQSSRLLRRPAHREYLRQATSPAEALAAIEAMERNPETAGHLASAGAVT
;
A
#
# COMPACT_ATOMS: atom_id res chain seq x y z
N MET A 1 -20.52 10.53 0.31
CA MET A 1 -19.72 11.48 1.11
C MET A 1 -18.33 11.31 0.57
N ASP A 2 -17.99 12.19 -0.36
CA ASP A 2 -16.80 12.05 -1.19
C ASP A 2 -15.59 12.25 -0.27
N ARG A 3 -14.76 11.21 -0.16
CA ARG A 3 -13.52 11.28 0.62
C ARG A 3 -12.59 12.16 -0.18
N GLU A 4 -12.46 13.41 0.24
CA GLU A 4 -11.46 14.31 -0.32
C GLU A 4 -10.08 13.76 0.05
N GLY A 5 -9.54 13.00 -0.91
CA GLY A 5 -8.20 12.47 -0.93
C GLY A 5 -8.07 10.94 -0.82
N ASP A 6 -6.94 10.42 -1.31
CA ASP A 6 -6.76 9.00 -1.62
C ASP A 6 -6.68 8.08 -0.38
N GLY A 7 -6.63 8.68 0.82
CA GLY A 7 -6.50 8.02 2.12
C GLY A 7 -5.18 7.27 2.30
N LEU A 8 -4.20 7.50 1.41
CA LEU A 8 -2.93 6.78 1.35
C LEU A 8 -1.76 7.67 1.79
N ALA A 9 -0.97 7.20 2.74
CA ALA A 9 0.37 7.71 3.00
C ALA A 9 1.45 6.74 2.52
N MET A 10 2.56 7.28 2.02
CA MET A 10 3.75 6.50 1.65
C MET A 10 5.01 7.01 2.35
N PRO A 11 5.10 6.91 3.69
CA PRO A 11 6.30 7.36 4.41
C PRO A 11 7.51 6.53 3.97
N HIS A 12 8.56 7.21 3.54
CA HIS A 12 9.74 6.54 3.00
C HIS A 12 11.03 7.21 3.46
N ALA A 13 12.07 6.42 3.71
CA ALA A 13 13.37 6.93 4.12
C ALA A 13 14.51 6.01 3.69
N ALA A 14 15.62 6.63 3.29
CA ALA A 14 16.91 5.97 3.18
C ALA A 14 17.67 6.14 4.51
N LEU A 15 18.04 5.04 5.17
CA LEU A 15 18.61 5.04 6.53
C LEU A 15 19.98 4.31 6.58
N PRO A 16 20.97 4.83 7.33
CA PRO A 16 22.32 4.25 7.38
C PRO A 16 22.46 3.03 8.32
N ARG A 17 21.41 2.64 9.07
CA ARG A 17 21.48 1.61 10.12
C ARG A 17 20.62 0.37 9.84
N ILE A 18 20.26 0.13 8.59
CA ILE A 18 19.55 -1.08 8.16
C ILE A 18 20.33 -1.78 7.05
N SER A 19 20.36 -3.11 7.08
CA SER A 19 21.13 -3.92 6.13
C SER A 19 20.32 -4.37 4.92
N MET A 20 19.00 -4.21 4.95
CA MET A 20 18.11 -4.62 3.87
C MET A 20 16.89 -3.69 3.77
N PRO A 21 16.28 -3.57 2.58
CA PRO A 21 15.00 -2.91 2.43
C PRO A 21 13.92 -3.53 3.32
N ALA A 22 13.04 -2.70 3.84
CA ALA A 22 11.87 -3.13 4.60
C ALA A 22 10.63 -2.37 4.14
N ALA A 23 9.50 -3.07 4.11
CA ALA A 23 8.20 -2.49 3.79
C ALA A 23 7.19 -2.86 4.86
N VAL A 24 6.25 -1.96 5.14
CA VAL A 24 5.10 -2.22 6.01
C VAL A 24 3.84 -1.69 5.36
N ILE A 25 2.77 -2.48 5.43
CA ILE A 25 1.43 -2.00 5.12
C ILE A 25 0.62 -1.99 6.40
N ALA A 26 -0.08 -0.88 6.62
CA ALA A 26 -0.99 -0.73 7.73
C ALA A 26 -2.31 -0.14 7.23
N THR A 27 -3.41 -0.73 7.69
CA THR A 27 -4.75 -0.18 7.60
C THR A 27 -5.16 0.30 8.98
N MET A 28 -5.78 1.48 9.04
CA MET A 28 -6.19 2.10 10.28
C MET A 28 -7.70 1.91 10.47
N GLN A 29 -8.13 1.59 11.69
CA GLN A 29 -9.56 1.48 12.01
C GLN A 29 -10.28 2.82 11.90
N HIS A 30 -9.56 3.91 12.19
CA HIS A 30 -10.03 5.27 12.07
C HIS A 30 -8.98 6.08 11.28
N PRO A 31 -9.40 6.93 10.33
CA PRO A 31 -8.49 7.81 9.62
C PRO A 31 -7.71 8.70 10.59
N VAL A 32 -6.43 8.93 10.27
CA VAL A 32 -5.50 9.74 11.08
C VAL A 32 -5.11 10.99 10.32
N ALA A 33 -5.13 12.14 10.98
CA ALA A 33 -4.60 13.39 10.44
C ALA A 33 -3.10 13.27 10.22
N PHE A 34 -2.65 13.41 8.97
CA PHE A 34 -1.25 13.21 8.58
C PHE A 34 -0.66 14.39 7.79
N ASP A 35 -1.26 15.58 7.92
CA ASP A 35 -0.86 16.78 7.18
C ASP A 35 -0.74 16.52 5.66
N ALA A 36 -1.56 15.60 5.15
CA ALA A 36 -1.59 15.26 3.73
C ALA A 36 -2.46 16.29 3.00
N GLN A 37 -2.09 16.59 1.75
CA GLN A 37 -2.90 17.45 0.87
C GLN A 37 -4.32 16.90 0.65
N ASP A 38 -4.45 15.58 0.80
CA ASP A 38 -5.59 14.75 0.46
C ASP A 38 -6.28 14.20 1.72
N GLY A 39 -6.37 15.01 2.78
CA GLY A 39 -7.13 14.66 3.98
C GLY A 39 -6.52 13.56 4.86
N ASP A 40 -7.36 12.97 5.71
CA ASP A 40 -6.94 11.96 6.69
C ASP A 40 -6.58 10.63 6.02
N ILE A 41 -5.57 9.94 6.57
CA ILE A 41 -5.05 8.69 6.02
C ILE A 41 -5.64 7.48 6.73
N ASP A 42 -5.98 6.43 6.00
CA ASP A 42 -6.42 5.14 6.57
C ASP A 42 -5.65 3.94 6.02
N LEU A 43 -4.79 4.18 5.03
CA LEU A 43 -3.88 3.21 4.45
C LEU A 43 -2.48 3.80 4.41
N MET A 44 -1.49 3.00 4.82
CA MET A 44 -0.09 3.40 4.82
C MET A 44 0.76 2.31 4.19
N LEU A 45 1.66 2.69 3.26
CA LEU A 45 2.77 1.86 2.80
C LEU A 45 4.09 2.51 3.20
N GLY A 46 4.72 2.01 4.26
CA GLY A 46 6.03 2.45 4.69
C GLY A 46 7.15 1.74 3.93
N LEU A 47 8.18 2.49 3.49
CA LEU A 47 9.36 1.95 2.81
C LEU A 47 10.66 2.45 3.45
N LEU A 48 11.47 1.54 3.97
CA LEU A 48 12.79 1.84 4.52
C LEU A 48 13.86 1.20 3.64
N TRP A 49 14.91 1.94 3.32
CA TRP A 49 15.98 1.49 2.43
C TRP A 49 17.37 1.74 3.01
N PRO A 50 18.36 0.83 2.84
CA PRO A 50 19.75 1.14 3.19
C PRO A 50 20.25 2.34 2.38
N SER A 51 20.90 3.32 3.03
CA SER A 51 21.36 4.56 2.36
C SER A 51 22.39 4.35 1.25
N ASP A 52 23.12 3.24 1.29
CA ASP A 52 24.17 2.86 0.34
C ASP A 52 23.66 1.90 -0.76
N ALA A 53 22.41 1.43 -0.66
CA ALA A 53 21.82 0.53 -1.64
C ALA A 53 21.12 1.30 -2.77
N GLY A 54 21.36 0.85 -4.01
CA GLY A 54 20.59 1.30 -5.18
C GLY A 54 19.12 0.82 -5.13
N GLY A 55 18.31 1.35 -6.04
CA GLY A 55 16.94 0.87 -6.27
C GLY A 55 15.83 1.55 -5.46
N PHE A 56 16.15 2.38 -4.47
CA PHE A 56 15.13 3.04 -3.62
C PHE A 56 14.06 3.79 -4.42
N LEU A 57 14.47 4.70 -5.33
CA LEU A 57 13.53 5.47 -6.14
C LEU A 57 12.76 4.59 -7.14
N LEU A 58 13.39 3.53 -7.65
CA LEU A 58 12.72 2.60 -8.55
C LEU A 58 11.58 1.88 -7.81
N SER A 59 11.88 1.29 -6.66
CA SER A 59 10.89 0.60 -5.82
C SER A 59 9.79 1.55 -5.35
N LEU A 60 10.15 2.74 -4.85
CA LEU A 60 9.16 3.76 -4.47
C LEU A 60 8.23 4.12 -5.64
N SER A 61 8.78 4.31 -6.84
CA SER A 61 7.99 4.63 -8.04
C SER A 61 7.06 3.48 -8.44
N GLN A 62 7.50 2.23 -8.30
CA GLN A 62 6.70 1.04 -8.60
C GLN A 62 5.55 0.92 -7.61
N SER A 63 5.84 1.01 -6.31
CA SER A 63 4.82 1.00 -5.27
C SER A 63 3.80 2.13 -5.42
N SER A 64 4.26 3.34 -5.74
CA SER A 64 3.36 4.49 -6.00
C SER A 64 2.44 4.23 -7.20
N ARG A 65 2.96 3.67 -8.30
CA ARG A 65 2.12 3.29 -9.45
C ARG A 65 1.12 2.19 -9.11
N LEU A 66 1.54 1.19 -8.34
CA LEU A 66 0.68 0.10 -7.89
C LEU A 66 -0.51 0.64 -7.10
N LEU A 67 -0.26 1.52 -6.13
CA LEU A 67 -1.30 2.04 -5.24
C LEU A 67 -2.10 3.23 -5.80
N ARG A 68 -1.68 3.80 -6.94
CA ARG A 68 -2.45 4.86 -7.63
C ARG A 68 -3.87 4.41 -8.01
N ARG A 69 -4.06 3.11 -8.32
CA ARG A 69 -5.36 2.56 -8.70
C ARG A 69 -6.28 2.48 -7.46
N PRO A 70 -7.47 3.13 -7.45
CA PRO A 70 -8.39 3.08 -6.31
C PRO A 70 -8.77 1.67 -5.87
N ALA A 71 -8.99 0.78 -6.84
CA ALA A 71 -9.35 -0.61 -6.57
C ALA A 71 -8.26 -1.36 -5.77
N HIS A 72 -6.97 -1.10 -6.02
CA HIS A 72 -5.90 -1.75 -5.26
C HIS A 72 -5.90 -1.33 -3.79
N ARG A 73 -6.12 -0.04 -3.53
CA ARG A 73 -6.24 0.48 -2.17
C ARG A 73 -7.46 -0.09 -1.46
N GLU A 74 -8.57 -0.26 -2.18
CA GLU A 74 -9.77 -0.87 -1.63
C GLU A 74 -9.56 -2.34 -1.22
N TYR A 75 -8.87 -3.14 -2.03
CA TYR A 75 -8.51 -4.50 -1.62
C TYR A 75 -7.66 -4.54 -0.36
N LEU A 76 -6.67 -3.63 -0.25
CA LEU A 76 -5.84 -3.56 0.94
C LEU A 76 -6.65 -3.15 2.18
N ARG A 77 -7.63 -2.25 2.04
CA ARG A 77 -8.54 -1.87 3.13
C ARG A 77 -9.44 -3.02 3.60
N GLN A 78 -9.82 -3.90 2.68
CA GLN A 78 -10.68 -5.05 2.98
C GLN A 78 -9.92 -6.26 3.51
N ALA A 79 -8.60 -6.30 3.40
CA ALA A 79 -7.79 -7.39 3.94
C ALA A 79 -7.94 -7.49 5.46
N THR A 80 -8.31 -8.67 5.93
CA THR A 80 -8.55 -8.94 7.36
C THR A 80 -7.36 -9.60 8.06
N SER A 81 -6.33 -9.95 7.29
CA SER A 81 -5.10 -10.54 7.79
C SER A 81 -3.86 -10.10 7.00
N PRO A 82 -2.65 -10.18 7.60
CA PRO A 82 -1.41 -9.93 6.88
C PRO A 82 -1.21 -10.84 5.65
N ALA A 83 -1.68 -12.09 5.73
CA ALA A 83 -1.58 -13.05 4.63
C ALA A 83 -2.46 -12.65 3.44
N GLU A 84 -3.69 -12.19 3.69
CA GLU A 84 -4.57 -11.66 2.63
C GLU A 84 -4.00 -10.40 1.99
N ALA A 85 -3.48 -9.47 2.80
CA ALA A 85 -2.85 -8.26 2.28
C ALA A 85 -1.65 -8.59 1.39
N LEU A 86 -0.79 -9.52 1.82
CA LEU A 86 0.35 -9.97 1.02
C LEU A 86 -0.11 -10.63 -0.29
N ALA A 87 -1.06 -11.56 -0.23
CA ALA A 87 -1.60 -12.22 -1.42
C ALA A 87 -2.22 -11.24 -2.42
N ALA A 88 -2.89 -10.20 -1.94
CA ALA A 88 -3.45 -9.14 -2.76
C ALA A 88 -2.34 -8.36 -3.51
N ILE A 89 -1.26 -7.97 -2.83
CA ILE A 89 -0.12 -7.27 -3.45
C ILE A 89 0.51 -8.12 -4.52
N GLU A 90 0.81 -9.38 -4.22
CA GLU A 90 1.42 -10.28 -5.20
C GLU A 90 0.51 -10.47 -6.43
N ALA A 91 -0.82 -10.50 -6.24
CA ALA A 91 -1.76 -10.56 -7.36
C ALA A 91 -1.74 -9.28 -8.21
N MET A 92 -1.65 -8.11 -7.59
CA MET A 92 -1.54 -6.81 -8.29
C MET A 92 -0.23 -6.70 -9.07
N GLU A 93 0.88 -7.23 -8.53
CA GLU A 93 2.19 -7.26 -9.20
C GLU A 93 2.23 -8.22 -10.39
N ARG A 94 1.59 -9.40 -10.26
CA ARG A 94 1.49 -10.39 -11.35
C ARG A 94 0.62 -9.90 -12.51
N ASN A 95 -0.42 -9.11 -12.23
CA ASN A 95 -1.29 -8.57 -13.25
C ASN A 95 -1.87 -7.21 -12.79
N PRO A 96 -1.39 -6.08 -13.36
CA PRO A 96 -1.81 -4.73 -12.97
C PRO A 96 -3.28 -4.39 -13.30
N GLU A 97 -4.02 -5.32 -13.92
CA GLU A 97 -5.45 -5.21 -14.26
C GLU A 97 -6.38 -6.04 -13.32
N THR A 98 -5.84 -6.86 -12.40
CA THR A 98 -6.59 -7.93 -11.67
C THR A 98 -7.65 -7.43 -10.66
N ALA A 99 -7.72 -6.13 -10.42
CA ALA A 99 -8.58 -5.54 -9.39
C ALA A 99 -10.10 -5.71 -9.64
N GLY A 100 -10.53 -6.28 -10.77
CA GLY A 100 -11.96 -6.51 -11.07
C GLY A 100 -12.52 -7.86 -10.62
N HIS A 101 -11.67 -8.86 -10.30
CA HIS A 101 -12.11 -10.27 -10.28
C HIS A 101 -12.15 -10.94 -8.89
N LEU A 102 -11.54 -10.33 -7.85
CA LEU A 102 -11.50 -10.94 -6.52
C LEU A 102 -12.76 -10.68 -5.68
N ALA A 103 -13.64 -9.77 -6.12
CA ALA A 103 -14.92 -9.47 -5.46
C ALA A 103 -15.97 -10.60 -5.54
N SER A 104 -15.75 -11.65 -6.35
CA SER A 104 -16.71 -12.76 -6.52
C SER A 104 -16.33 -14.06 -5.81
N ALA A 105 -15.18 -14.13 -5.14
CA ALA A 105 -14.67 -15.37 -4.54
C ALA A 105 -14.92 -15.53 -3.03
N GLY A 106 -15.48 -14.51 -2.36
CA GLY A 106 -15.64 -14.49 -0.89
C GLY A 106 -16.94 -15.06 -0.32
N ALA A 107 -17.70 -15.85 -1.09
CA ALA A 107 -18.96 -16.44 -0.63
C ALA A 107 -19.04 -17.95 -0.93
N VAL A 108 -18.12 -18.74 -0.38
CA VAL A 108 -18.34 -20.19 -0.23
C VAL A 108 -17.69 -20.70 1.07
N THR A 109 -18.59 -21.04 2.01
CA THR A 109 -18.48 -21.89 3.21
C THR A 109 -17.65 -21.39 4.39
#